data_AF-A0A961P3L8-F1
#
_entry.id   AF-A0A961P3L8-F1
#
_cell.length_a   1.000
_cell.length_b   1.000
_cell.length_c   1.000
_cell.angle_alpha   90.00
_cell.angle_beta   90.00
_cell.angle_gamma   90.00
#
_symmetry.space_group_name_H-M   'P 1'
#
loop_
_entity.id
_entity.type
_entity.pdbx_description
1 polymer ?
#
loop_
_entity_poly.entity_id
_entity_poly.type
_entity_poly.pdbx_seq_one_letter_code
_entity_poly.pdbx_strand_id
1 'polypeptide(L)'
;MADLVDRSRLSLTRARAREDAMFLQHEAAAEVKDRLEMVNRGFTRIAVVTGFPDLWRGYFPDATVVADDDVLALEPGAHDLVIHGLSLHWSNDPVVQLFQCGQALEPDGLFLGVTYAGQTLAELRAVLAET
;
A
#
# COMPACT_ATOMS: atom_id res chain seq x y z
N MET A 1 -21.27 -13.46 -2.91
CA MET A 1 -21.05 -12.41 -3.93
C MET A 1 -19.77 -12.79 -4.66
N ALA A 2 -19.68 -12.67 -5.97
CA ALA A 2 -18.44 -13.00 -6.67
C ALA A 2 -17.39 -11.92 -6.39
N ASP A 3 -16.16 -12.32 -6.09
CA ASP A 3 -15.04 -11.40 -5.86
C ASP A 3 -14.72 -10.64 -7.15
N LEU A 4 -14.45 -9.33 -7.02
CA LEU A 4 -14.07 -8.47 -8.14
C LEU A 4 -12.61 -8.72 -8.56
N VAL A 5 -11.76 -9.07 -7.61
CA VAL A 5 -10.32 -9.30 -7.79
C VAL A 5 -9.99 -10.77 -7.52
N ASP A 6 -9.50 -11.45 -8.56
CA ASP A 6 -8.93 -12.79 -8.44
C ASP A 6 -7.53 -12.71 -7.80
N ARG A 7 -7.45 -13.02 -6.51
CA ARG A 7 -6.22 -12.91 -5.72
C ARG A 7 -5.14 -13.91 -6.13
N SER A 8 -5.54 -15.07 -6.67
CA SER A 8 -4.58 -16.06 -7.18
C SER A 8 -3.88 -15.52 -8.43
N ARG A 9 -4.64 -14.94 -9.35
CA ARG A 9 -4.08 -14.31 -10.55
C ARG A 9 -3.27 -13.06 -10.24
N LEU A 10 -3.73 -12.24 -9.30
CA LEU A 10 -2.99 -11.06 -8.85
C LEU A 10 -1.61 -11.45 -8.28
N SER A 11 -1.56 -12.47 -7.42
CA SER A 11 -0.31 -12.97 -6.83
C SER A 11 0.66 -13.47 -7.91
N LEU A 12 0.17 -14.24 -8.89
CA LEU A 12 0.98 -14.69 -10.03
C LEU A 12 1.48 -13.54 -10.90
N THR A 13 0.69 -12.47 -11.02
CA THR A 13 1.07 -11.28 -11.79
C THR A 13 2.18 -10.50 -11.08
N ARG A 14 2.05 -10.30 -9.77
CA ARG A 14 3.07 -9.64 -8.93
C ARG A 14 4.38 -10.43 -8.87
N ALA A 15 4.32 -11.76 -8.84
CA ALA A 15 5.52 -12.62 -8.89
C ALA A 15 6.32 -12.49 -10.19
N ARG A 16 5.72 -11.94 -11.26
CA ARG A 16 6.38 -11.67 -12.54
C ARG A 16 6.86 -10.22 -12.67
N ALA A 17 6.65 -9.39 -11.65
CA ALA A 17 7.14 -8.03 -11.64
C ALA A 17 8.67 -8.03 -11.73
N ARG A 18 9.21 -7.11 -12.52
CA ARG A 18 10.65 -6.89 -12.62
C ARG A 18 10.99 -5.66 -11.81
N GLU A 19 12.09 -5.72 -11.07
CA GLU A 19 12.61 -4.63 -10.25
C GLU A 19 12.75 -3.32 -11.06
N ASP A 20 13.25 -3.41 -12.29
CA ASP A 20 13.45 -2.28 -13.21
C ASP A 20 12.15 -1.59 -13.68
N ALA A 21 10.99 -2.20 -13.43
CA ALA A 21 9.68 -1.71 -13.84
C ALA A 21 8.82 -1.20 -12.66
N MET A 22 9.39 -1.15 -11.45
CA MET A 22 8.65 -0.83 -10.20
C MET A 22 8.56 0.66 -9.88
N PHE A 23 8.78 1.55 -10.86
CA PHE A 23 8.91 2.99 -10.62
C PHE A 23 7.73 3.61 -9.86
N LEU A 24 6.48 3.21 -10.15
CA LEU A 24 5.31 3.74 -9.43
C LEU A 24 5.30 3.37 -7.94
N GLN A 25 5.82 2.20 -7.58
CA GLN A 25 5.94 1.79 -6.18
C GLN A 25 7.07 2.56 -5.48
N HIS A 26 8.18 2.80 -6.17
CA HIS A 26 9.27 3.64 -5.66
C HIS A 26 8.82 5.08 -5.42
N GLU A 27 8.13 5.69 -6.39
CA GLU A 27 7.59 7.05 -6.25
C GLU A 27 6.57 7.14 -5.11
N ALA A 28 5.69 6.14 -4.98
CA ALA A 28 4.72 6.09 -3.88
C ALA A 28 5.40 6.00 -2.51
N ALA A 29 6.41 5.14 -2.35
CA ALA A 29 7.12 4.97 -1.09
C ALA A 29 7.99 6.19 -0.75
N ALA A 30 8.67 6.77 -1.74
CA ALA A 30 9.47 7.99 -1.58
C ALA A 30 8.60 9.17 -1.14
N GLU A 31 7.48 9.41 -1.82
CA GLU A 31 6.57 10.51 -1.48
C GLU A 31 6.01 10.38 -0.06
N VAL A 32 5.65 9.16 0.37
CA VAL A 32 5.19 8.92 1.75
C VAL A 32 6.31 9.22 2.74
N LYS A 33 7.53 8.74 2.49
CA LYS A 33 8.69 8.96 3.35
C LYS A 33 9.01 10.45 3.47
N ASP A 34 9.08 11.17 2.35
CA ASP A 34 9.38 12.60 2.32
C ASP A 34 8.34 13.41 3.11
N ARG A 35 7.04 13.09 2.95
CA ARG A 35 5.97 13.73 3.73
C ARG A 35 6.08 13.47 5.23
N LEU A 36 6.46 12.26 5.62
CA LEU A 36 6.65 11.88 7.02
C LEU A 36 7.87 12.58 7.63
N GLU A 37 8.94 12.82 6.87
CA GLU A 37 10.11 13.57 7.34
C GLU A 37 9.82 15.07 7.55
N MET A 38 8.82 15.61 6.85
CA MET A 38 8.40 17.01 6.99
C MET A 38 7.52 17.27 8.22
N VAL A 39 6.98 16.24 8.88
CA VAL A 39 6.13 16.42 10.06
C VAL A 39 6.94 16.35 11.37
N ASN A 40 6.60 17.21 12.33
CA ASN A 40 7.24 17.21 13.66
C ASN A 40 6.62 16.16 14.60
N ARG A 41 6.44 14.93 14.09
CA ARG A 41 5.89 13.78 14.82
C ARG A 41 6.69 12.53 14.46
N GLY A 42 7.24 11.85 15.46
CA GLY A 42 7.88 10.54 15.27
C GLY A 42 6.85 9.42 15.23
N PHE A 43 7.07 8.46 14.35
CA PHE A 43 6.33 7.19 14.29
C PHE A 43 7.31 6.05 14.58
N THR A 44 6.90 5.13 15.44
CA THR A 44 7.75 4.05 15.99
C THR A 44 7.16 2.67 15.77
N ARG A 45 5.85 2.57 15.54
CA ARG A 45 5.13 1.32 15.29
C ARG A 45 4.43 1.40 13.94
N ILE A 46 5.24 1.51 12.89
CA ILE A 46 4.78 1.63 11.51
C ILE A 46 4.32 0.27 11.00
N ALA A 47 3.13 0.22 10.39
CA ALA A 47 2.67 -0.89 9.58
C ALA A 47 2.57 -0.47 8.12
N VAL A 48 2.95 -1.36 7.20
CA VAL A 48 2.79 -1.16 5.76
C VAL A 48 1.99 -2.33 5.18
N VAL A 49 0.86 -2.03 4.57
CA VAL A 49 0.03 -2.96 3.80
C VAL A 49 0.40 -2.81 2.33
N THR A 50 0.94 -3.86 1.71
CA THR A 50 1.41 -3.77 0.31
C THR A 50 1.46 -5.12 -0.39
N GLY A 51 1.36 -5.08 -1.73
CA GLY A 51 1.63 -6.21 -2.61
C GLY A 51 3.12 -6.43 -2.92
N PHE A 52 4.00 -5.50 -2.53
CA PHE A 52 5.44 -5.54 -2.87
C PHE A 52 6.30 -5.30 -1.63
N PRO A 53 6.37 -6.27 -0.71
CA PRO A 53 6.90 -6.05 0.63
C PRO A 53 8.40 -5.68 0.63
N ASP A 54 9.21 -6.25 -0.26
CA ASP A 54 10.65 -6.01 -0.28
C ASP A 54 11.01 -4.57 -0.66
N LEU A 55 10.28 -3.97 -1.60
CA LEU A 55 10.46 -2.57 -1.97
C LEU A 55 10.13 -1.66 -0.78
N TRP A 56 9.00 -1.88 -0.12
CA TRP A 56 8.56 -1.05 1.00
C TRP A 56 9.45 -1.18 2.24
N ARG A 57 10.02 -2.37 2.50
CA ARG A 57 11.06 -2.56 3.53
C ARG A 57 12.31 -1.73 3.26
N GLY A 58 12.64 -1.46 1.99
CA GLY A 58 13.74 -0.57 1.63
C GLY A 58 13.56 0.87 2.11
N TYR A 59 12.32 1.35 2.21
CA TYR A 59 11.99 2.70 2.69
C TYR A 59 11.67 2.73 4.19
N PHE A 60 11.07 1.67 4.72
CA PHE A 60 10.65 1.55 6.11
C PHE A 60 11.17 0.22 6.70
N PRO A 61 12.47 0.12 7.03
CA PRO A 61 13.12 -1.14 7.41
C PRO A 61 12.58 -1.72 8.74
N ASP A 62 12.14 -0.87 9.66
CA ASP A 62 11.63 -1.26 10.97
C ASP A 62 10.10 -1.45 10.99
N ALA A 63 9.43 -1.32 9.84
CA ALA A 63 7.98 -1.45 9.77
C ALA A 63 7.50 -2.90 9.75
N THR A 64 6.34 -3.13 10.36
CA THR A 64 5.57 -4.36 10.19
C THR A 64 4.94 -4.36 8.79
N VAL A 65 5.57 -5.07 7.85
CA VAL A 65 5.09 -5.15 6.46
C VAL A 65 4.22 -6.40 6.28
N VAL A 66 2.96 -6.19 5.88
CA VAL A 66 1.94 -7.23 5.67
C VAL A 66 1.39 -7.20 4.25
N ALA A 67 0.88 -8.34 3.80
CA ALA A 67 0.20 -8.44 2.52
C ALA A 67 -1.15 -7.69 2.56
N ASP A 68 -1.58 -7.20 1.40
CA ASP A 68 -2.90 -6.59 1.16
C ASP A 68 -4.01 -7.63 1.01
N ASP A 69 -3.99 -8.67 1.85
CA ASP A 69 -5.02 -9.70 1.92
C ASP A 69 -6.39 -9.10 2.33
N ASP A 70 -7.48 -9.83 2.08
CA ASP A 70 -8.83 -9.37 2.49
C ASP A 70 -8.92 -9.21 4.01
N VAL A 71 -8.20 -10.06 4.76
CA VAL A 71 -7.99 -9.94 6.20
C VAL A 71 -6.55 -9.55 6.44
N LEU A 72 -6.33 -8.33 6.95
CA LEU A 72 -4.99 -7.81 7.19
C LEU A 72 -4.40 -8.46 8.45
N ALA A 73 -3.15 -8.91 8.36
CA ALA A 73 -2.41 -9.48 9.48
C ALA A 73 -1.87 -8.39 10.42
N LEU A 74 -2.74 -7.48 10.87
CA LEU A 74 -2.41 -6.36 11.76
C LEU A 74 -3.05 -6.57 13.13
N GLU A 75 -2.29 -6.31 14.18
CA GLU A 75 -2.78 -6.37 15.55
C GLU A 75 -3.59 -5.09 15.88
N PRO A 76 -4.80 -5.21 16.47
CA PRO A 76 -5.60 -4.06 16.84
C PRO A 76 -4.90 -3.14 17.85
N GLY A 77 -4.91 -1.83 17.61
CA GLY A 77 -4.32 -0.82 18.49
C GLY A 77 -2.80 -0.89 18.65
N ALA A 78 -2.10 -1.63 17.79
CA ALA A 78 -0.65 -1.83 17.91
C ALA A 78 0.18 -0.74 17.20
N HIS A 79 -0.41 0.02 16.28
CA HIS A 79 0.32 0.87 15.35
C HIS A 79 0.04 2.36 15.54
N ASP A 80 1.09 3.19 15.48
CA ASP A 80 0.97 4.66 15.47
C ASP A 80 0.89 5.24 14.05
N LEU A 81 1.28 4.44 13.04
CA LEU A 81 1.16 4.74 11.62
C LEU A 81 0.81 3.48 10.84
N VAL A 82 -0.22 3.54 10.01
CA VAL A 82 -0.55 2.51 9.01
C VAL A 82 -0.48 3.13 7.62
N ILE A 83 0.39 2.57 6.78
CA ILE A 83 0.56 2.95 5.38
C ILE A 83 -0.10 1.89 4.50
N HIS A 84 -1.05 2.29 3.66
CA HIS A 84 -1.57 1.46 2.58
C HIS A 84 -0.84 1.77 1.28
N GLY A 85 0.18 0.95 1.00
CA GLY A 85 1.16 1.17 -0.04
C GLY A 85 0.66 0.76 -1.42
N LEU A 86 0.03 1.70 -2.13
CA LEU A 86 -0.39 1.58 -3.53
C LEU A 86 -1.04 0.23 -3.87
N SER A 87 -1.95 -0.23 -3.01
CA SER A 87 -2.59 -1.55 -3.16
C SER A 87 -4.09 -1.56 -2.89
N LEU A 88 -4.68 -0.50 -2.33
CA LEU A 88 -6.11 -0.47 -1.92
C LEU A 88 -7.08 -0.73 -3.09
N HIS A 89 -6.67 -0.37 -4.31
CA HIS A 89 -7.43 -0.61 -5.54
C HIS A 89 -7.49 -2.09 -5.97
N TRP A 90 -6.76 -2.97 -5.29
CA TRP A 90 -6.82 -4.43 -5.45
C TRP A 90 -7.69 -5.13 -4.39
N SER A 91 -8.27 -4.39 -3.44
CA SER A 91 -9.16 -4.96 -2.43
C SER A 91 -10.53 -5.30 -3.02
N ASN A 92 -11.09 -6.45 -2.62
CA ASN A 92 -12.48 -6.80 -2.91
C ASN A 92 -13.49 -5.95 -2.10
N ASP A 93 -13.06 -5.45 -0.94
CA ASP A 93 -13.83 -4.56 -0.09
C ASP A 93 -12.91 -3.48 0.53
N PRO A 94 -12.70 -2.35 -0.17
CA PRO A 94 -11.82 -1.29 0.33
C PRO A 94 -12.35 -0.64 1.61
N VAL A 95 -13.67 -0.68 1.88
CA VAL A 95 -14.25 -0.12 3.11
C VAL A 95 -13.86 -1.00 4.30
N VAL A 96 -14.01 -2.32 4.18
CA VAL A 96 -13.57 -3.28 5.19
C VAL A 96 -12.05 -3.22 5.39
N GLN A 97 -11.28 -3.02 4.32
CA GLN A 97 -9.83 -2.88 4.43
C GLN A 97 -9.42 -1.60 5.17
N LEU A 98 -10.04 -0.44 4.87
CA LEU A 98 -9.83 0.81 5.61
C LEU A 98 -10.25 0.69 7.08
N PHE A 99 -11.35 -0.03 7.35
CA PHE A 99 -11.77 -0.31 8.73
C PHE A 99 -10.72 -1.13 9.50
N GLN A 100 -10.16 -2.18 8.89
CA GLN A 100 -9.08 -2.97 9.50
C GLN A 100 -7.83 -2.14 9.78
N CYS A 101 -7.42 -1.27 8.84
CA CYS A 101 -6.35 -0.32 9.07
C CYS A 101 -6.65 0.62 10.25
N GLY A 102 -7.89 1.12 10.35
CA GLY A 102 -8.34 1.95 11.46
C GLY A 102 -8.31 1.22 12.81
N GLN A 103 -8.70 -0.05 12.84
CA GLN A 103 -8.65 -0.88 14.05
C GLN A 103 -7.23 -1.22 14.50
N ALA A 104 -6.29 -1.32 13.55
CA ALA A 104 -4.88 -1.54 13.83
C ALA A 104 -4.21 -0.31 14.46
N LEU A 105 -4.76 0.88 14.25
CA LEU A 105 -4.25 2.12 14.81
C LEU A 105 -4.59 2.26 16.29
N GLU A 106 -3.63 2.75 17.05
CA GLU A 106 -3.86 3.27 18.39
C GLU A 106 -4.60 4.62 18.37
N PRO A 107 -5.11 5.10 19.52
CA PRO A 107 -5.67 6.44 19.61
C PRO A 107 -4.69 7.52 19.09
N ASP A 108 -5.19 8.46 18.29
CA ASP A 108 -4.41 9.48 17.59
C ASP A 108 -3.41 8.95 16.54
N GLY A 109 -3.46 7.67 16.19
CA GLY A 109 -2.68 7.07 15.10
C GLY A 109 -2.99 7.68 13.73
N LEU A 110 -2.02 7.62 12.81
CA LEU A 110 -2.15 8.15 11.45
C LEU A 110 -2.38 7.04 10.43
N PHE A 111 -3.37 7.20 9.57
CA PHE A 111 -3.52 6.41 8.35
C PHE A 111 -3.03 7.20 7.13
N LEU A 112 -2.21 6.59 6.28
CA LEU A 112 -1.81 7.12 4.98
C LEU A 112 -2.10 6.09 3.89
N GLY A 113 -2.92 6.44 2.91
CA GLY A 113 -3.19 5.58 1.74
C GLY A 113 -2.67 6.22 0.46
N VAL A 114 -1.97 5.44 -0.36
CA VAL A 114 -1.57 5.85 -1.71
C VAL A 114 -2.44 5.11 -2.72
N THR A 115 -3.14 5.85 -3.60
CA THR A 115 -4.04 5.25 -4.60
C THR A 115 -3.97 5.99 -5.93
N TYR A 116 -4.41 5.33 -7.00
CA TYR A 116 -4.69 6.01 -8.26
C TYR A 116 -6.06 6.70 -8.19
N ALA A 117 -6.21 7.84 -8.86
CA ALA A 117 -7.47 8.58 -8.90
C ALA A 117 -7.75 9.13 -10.31
N GLY A 118 -9.00 9.48 -10.60
CA GLY A 118 -9.39 10.22 -11.80
C GLY A 118 -8.73 9.75 -13.10
N GLN A 119 -7.92 10.64 -13.70
CA GLN A 119 -7.18 10.40 -14.95
C GLN A 119 -5.66 10.21 -14.71
N THR A 120 -5.23 9.81 -13.51
CA THR A 120 -3.80 9.54 -13.26
C THR A 120 -3.28 8.49 -14.25
N LEU A 121 -2.03 8.65 -14.68
CA LEU A 121 -1.36 7.76 -15.65
C LEU A 121 -2.00 7.74 -17.04
N ALA A 122 -2.82 8.71 -17.42
CA ALA A 122 -3.45 8.74 -18.75
C ALA A 122 -2.43 8.67 -19.90
N GLU A 123 -1.34 9.43 -19.81
CA GLU A 123 -0.26 9.43 -20.82
C GLU A 123 0.49 8.10 -20.85
N LEU A 124 0.83 7.56 -19.67
CA LEU A 124 1.46 6.25 -19.57
C LEU A 124 0.58 5.15 -20.18
N ARG A 125 -0.73 5.19 -19.91
CA ARG A 125 -1.70 4.26 -20.48
C ARG A 125 -1.79 4.41 -22.00
N ALA A 126 -1.77 5.63 -22.52
CA ALA A 126 -1.78 5.88 -23.97
C ALA A 126 -0.56 5.24 -24.63
N VAL A 127 0.64 5.53 -24.12
CA VAL A 127 1.90 4.99 -24.68
C VAL A 127 1.95 3.46 -24.62
N LEU A 128 1.43 2.83 -23.56
CA LEU A 128 1.41 1.37 -23.42
C LEU A 128 0.29 0.69 -24.23
N ALA A 129 -0.77 1.41 -24.60
CA ALA A 129 -1.87 0.88 -25.41
C ALA A 129 -1.61 1.00 -26.91
N GLU A 130 -0.72 1.91 -27.33
CA GLU A 130 -0.36 2.16 -28.74
C GLU A 130 0.67 1.16 -29.31
N THR A 131 0.79 -0.05 -28.75
CA THR A 131 1.63 -1.15 -29.27
C THR A 131 0.91 -2.07 -30.23
#